data_AF-A0A6G1YVW6-F1
#
_entry.id   AF-A0A6G1YVW6-F1
#
_cell.length_a   1.000
_cell.length_b   1.000
_cell.length_c   1.000
_cell.angle_alpha   90.00
_cell.angle_beta   90.00
_cell.angle_gamma   90.00
#
_symmetry.space_group_name_H-M   'P 1'
#
loop_
_entity.id
_entity.type
_entity.pdbx_description
1 polymer ?
#
loop_
_entity_poly.entity_id
_entity_poly.type
_entity_poly.pdbx_seq_one_letter_code
_entity_poly.pdbx_strand_id
1 'polypeptide(L)'
;MTDERWFNRHFNNPEDFYSSVEELFGQFGPPYGAADNKIIPNGFFWSSLAINVLLKSREYSANPTQKECSSKDEELTQYSFMHTETTLFMLAVTALSWLTIDLKKKTENGLCHNPGHAQAENKLAYCSIGSKFHKQLYSDYIKVLEDFLNTIKERTPSIP
;
A
#
# COMPACT_ATOMS: atom_id res chain seq x y z
N MET A 1 -18.03 27.95 3.43
CA MET A 1 -17.67 26.79 4.26
C MET A 1 -16.74 25.93 3.42
N THR A 2 -15.45 25.96 3.72
CA THR A 2 -14.47 25.06 3.11
C THR A 2 -14.71 23.67 3.69
N ASP A 3 -14.86 22.68 2.82
CA ASP A 3 -15.00 21.26 3.16
C ASP A 3 -13.79 20.85 4.04
N GLU A 4 -14.01 20.62 5.35
CA GLU A 4 -12.99 20.28 6.34
C GLU A 4 -12.56 18.82 6.15
N ARG A 5 -11.84 18.57 5.05
CA ARG A 5 -11.31 17.25 4.75
C ARG A 5 -10.02 17.02 5.52
N TRP A 6 -9.90 15.83 6.09
CA TRP A 6 -8.66 15.35 6.70
C TRP A 6 -7.48 15.28 5.72
N PHE A 7 -7.76 15.03 4.44
CA PHE A 7 -6.76 14.91 3.40
C PHE A 7 -6.92 16.01 2.34
N ASN A 8 -5.81 16.68 2.01
CA ASN A 8 -5.73 17.78 1.05
C ASN A 8 -6.04 17.37 -0.39
N ARG A 9 -5.93 16.07 -0.70
CA ARG A 9 -6.01 15.52 -2.05
C ARG A 9 -6.67 14.15 -2.01
N HIS A 10 -7.42 13.85 -3.07
CA HIS A 10 -7.81 12.47 -3.35
C HIS A 10 -6.63 11.69 -3.92
N PHE A 11 -6.55 10.40 -3.61
CA PHE A 11 -5.58 9.47 -4.19
C PHE A 11 -5.99 9.16 -5.63
N ASN A 12 -5.64 10.06 -6.55
CA ASN A 12 -6.07 9.96 -7.94
C ASN A 12 -5.18 9.05 -8.79
N ASN A 13 -3.93 8.81 -8.36
CA ASN A 13 -2.97 7.99 -9.09
C ASN A 13 -2.30 6.96 -8.16
N PRO A 14 -2.57 5.65 -8.34
CA PRO A 14 -1.89 4.59 -7.58
C PRO A 14 -0.38 4.60 -7.72
N GLU A 15 0.17 5.12 -8.83
CA GLU A 15 1.62 5.19 -9.04
C GLU A 15 2.33 6.10 -8.04
N ASP A 16 1.63 7.08 -7.46
CA ASP A 16 2.19 8.05 -6.51
C ASP A 16 2.82 7.38 -5.26
N PHE A 17 2.36 6.16 -4.94
CA PHE A 17 2.85 5.39 -3.79
C PHE A 17 3.58 4.11 -4.18
N TYR A 18 3.48 3.70 -5.45
CA TYR A 18 4.07 2.49 -5.95
C TYR A 18 5.60 2.50 -5.84
N SER A 19 6.22 3.60 -6.27
CA SER A 19 7.69 3.73 -6.27
C SER A 19 8.28 3.62 -4.88
N SER A 20 7.52 4.00 -3.84
CA SER A 20 7.98 3.95 -2.45
C SER A 20 8.30 2.54 -1.97
N VAL A 21 7.69 1.50 -2.53
CA VAL A 21 8.00 0.10 -2.19
C VAL A 21 9.03 -0.47 -3.14
N GLU A 22 8.91 -0.20 -4.45
CA GLU A 22 9.85 -0.70 -5.48
C GLU A 22 11.28 -0.20 -5.24
N GLU A 23 11.46 1.07 -4.90
CA GLU A 23 12.76 1.65 -4.57
C GLU A 23 13.40 0.99 -3.34
N LEU A 24 12.60 0.69 -2.32
CA LEU A 24 13.08 0.02 -1.11
C LEU A 24 13.53 -1.41 -1.38
N PHE A 25 12.82 -2.14 -2.25
CA PHE A 25 13.26 -3.45 -2.72
C PHE A 25 14.62 -3.37 -3.44
N GLY A 26 14.82 -2.36 -4.29
CA GLY A 26 16.08 -2.16 -5.00
C GLY A 26 17.25 -1.76 -4.08
N GLN A 27 16.99 -0.96 -3.05
CA GLN A 27 18.01 -0.45 -2.13
C GLN A 27 18.37 -1.44 -1.02
N PHE A 28 17.36 -2.03 -0.37
CA PHE A 28 17.53 -2.82 0.85
C PHE A 28 17.24 -4.30 0.65
N GLY A 29 16.73 -4.70 -0.52
CA GLY A 29 16.28 -6.07 -0.77
C GLY A 29 14.86 -6.33 -0.25
N PRO A 30 14.44 -7.61 -0.20
CA PRO A 30 13.07 -7.97 0.15
C PRO A 30 12.72 -7.67 1.62
N PRO A 31 11.43 -7.57 1.97
CA PRO A 31 10.96 -7.32 3.35
C PRO A 31 11.36 -8.42 4.34
N TYR A 32 11.70 -9.60 3.82
CA TYR A 32 12.13 -10.76 4.61
C TYR A 32 13.25 -11.50 3.88
N GLY A 33 14.21 -12.01 4.65
CA GLY A 33 15.16 -13.02 4.22
C GLY A 33 14.79 -14.41 4.76
N ALA A 34 15.35 -15.45 4.16
CA ALA A 34 15.30 -16.81 4.68
C ALA A 34 16.70 -17.26 5.12
N ALA A 35 16.82 -17.71 6.37
CA ALA A 35 18.04 -18.35 6.89
C ALA A 35 17.65 -19.53 7.79
N ASP A 36 18.19 -20.72 7.51
CA ASP A 36 18.02 -21.93 8.33
C ASP A 36 16.57 -22.20 8.77
N ASN A 37 15.64 -22.19 7.81
CA ASN A 37 14.18 -22.36 8.01
C ASN A 37 13.49 -21.26 8.83
N LYS A 38 14.15 -20.13 9.09
CA LYS A 38 13.56 -18.96 9.75
C LYS A 38 13.34 -17.84 8.75
N ILE A 39 12.20 -17.16 8.90
CA ILE A 39 11.89 -15.90 8.23
C ILE A 39 12.47 -14.78 9.09
N ILE A 40 13.40 -14.01 8.55
CA ILE A 40 14.04 -12.90 9.25
C ILE A 40 13.52 -11.59 8.63
N PRO A 41 12.86 -10.71 9.40
CA PRO A 41 12.48 -9.40 8.90
C PRO A 41 13.70 -8.59 8.47
N ASN A 42 13.60 -7.95 7.32
CA ASN A 42 14.57 -6.97 6.89
C ASN A 42 14.31 -5.63 7.60
N GLY A 43 15.00 -5.41 8.72
CA GLY A 43 14.82 -4.21 9.53
C GLY A 43 14.98 -2.91 8.75
N PHE A 44 15.96 -2.84 7.84
CA PHE A 44 16.20 -1.65 7.00
C PHE A 44 15.05 -1.36 6.04
N PHE A 45 14.48 -2.41 5.43
CA PHE A 45 13.31 -2.26 4.56
C PHE A 45 12.13 -1.67 5.37
N TRP A 46 11.80 -2.28 6.51
CA TRP A 46 10.64 -1.88 7.31
C TRP A 46 10.80 -0.49 7.94
N SER A 47 11.99 -0.15 8.45
CA SER A 47 12.25 1.19 8.99
C SER A 47 12.11 2.28 7.92
N SER A 48 12.62 2.01 6.72
CA SER A 48 12.57 2.98 5.62
C SER A 48 11.16 3.13 5.06
N LEU A 49 10.40 2.02 4.97
CA LEU A 49 8.98 2.08 4.60
C LEU A 49 8.18 2.91 5.60
N ALA A 50 8.40 2.73 6.90
CA ALA A 50 7.72 3.51 7.93
C ALA A 50 8.00 5.02 7.79
N ILE A 51 9.27 5.40 7.52
CA ILE A 51 9.64 6.80 7.28
C ILE A 51 8.93 7.35 6.03
N ASN A 52 8.93 6.61 4.92
CA ASN A 52 8.27 7.04 3.69
C ASN A 52 6.77 7.24 3.89
N VAL A 53 6.11 6.33 4.61
CA VAL A 53 4.68 6.43 4.96
C VAL A 53 4.41 7.67 5.81
N LEU A 54 5.25 7.97 6.81
CA LEU A 54 5.08 9.17 7.66
C LEU A 54 5.26 10.46 6.86
N LEU A 55 6.26 10.52 5.97
CA LEU A 55 6.48 11.67 5.09
C LEU A 55 5.29 11.90 4.15
N LYS A 56 4.77 10.84 3.53
CA LYS A 56 3.56 10.93 2.71
C LYS A 56 2.32 11.29 3.51
N SER A 57 2.15 10.75 4.70
CA SER A 57 1.08 11.11 5.62
C SER A 57 1.09 12.63 5.89
N ARG A 58 2.27 13.20 6.09
CA ARG A 58 2.44 14.65 6.28
C ARG A 58 2.06 15.46 5.04
N GLU A 59 2.43 15.02 3.84
CA GLU A 59 2.08 15.69 2.58
C GLU A 59 0.56 15.75 2.35
N TYR A 60 -0.13 14.66 2.71
CA TYR A 60 -1.56 14.51 2.41
C TYR A 60 -2.47 15.05 3.52
N SER A 61 -2.01 15.12 4.77
CA SER A 61 -2.78 15.65 5.91
C SER A 61 -3.06 17.15 5.75
N ALA A 62 -4.33 17.54 5.86
CA ALA A 62 -4.77 18.93 5.76
C ALA A 62 -4.60 19.72 7.06
N ASN A 63 -4.93 19.09 8.19
CA ASN A 63 -4.80 19.71 9.50
C ASN A 63 -4.37 18.66 10.54
N PRO A 64 -3.15 18.75 11.11
CA PRO A 64 -2.68 17.81 12.12
C PRO A 64 -3.30 18.02 13.52
N THR A 65 -4.04 19.12 13.72
CA THR A 65 -4.57 19.52 15.03
C THR A 65 -5.97 20.09 14.90
N GLN A 66 -6.96 19.44 15.52
CA GLN A 66 -8.35 19.89 15.46
C GLN A 66 -8.68 20.83 16.63
N LYS A 67 -9.12 22.06 16.29
CA LYS A 67 -9.48 23.12 17.24
C LYS A 67 -10.98 23.19 17.53
N GLU A 68 -11.78 22.37 16.83
CA GLU A 68 -13.23 22.31 17.01
C GLU A 68 -13.63 21.73 18.37
N CYS A 69 -12.81 20.85 18.96
CA CYS A 69 -13.07 20.29 20.29
C CYS A 69 -12.73 21.24 21.44
N SER A 70 -11.67 22.05 21.32
CA SER A 70 -11.30 23.08 22.30
C SER A 70 -10.40 24.13 21.65
N SER A 71 -10.44 25.36 22.17
CA SER A 71 -9.52 26.44 21.78
C SER A 71 -8.30 26.55 22.68
N LYS A 72 -8.21 25.73 23.74
CA LYS A 72 -7.02 25.66 24.61
C LYS A 72 -6.02 24.67 24.04
N ASP A 73 -4.76 25.09 23.92
CA ASP A 73 -3.70 24.28 23.31
C ASP A 73 -3.50 22.89 23.97
N GLU A 74 -3.77 22.79 25.29
CA GLU A 74 -3.66 21.55 26.06
C GLU A 74 -4.83 20.56 25.86
N GLU A 75 -5.95 21.04 25.31
CA GLU A 75 -7.18 20.28 25.11
C GLU A 75 -7.45 20.00 23.61
N LEU A 76 -6.48 20.34 22.73
CA LEU A 76 -6.59 20.08 21.30
C LEU A 76 -6.54 18.59 21.02
N THR A 77 -7.49 18.10 20.22
CA THR A 77 -7.42 16.73 19.72
C THR A 77 -6.39 16.69 18.58
N GLN A 78 -5.31 15.97 18.81
CA GLN A 78 -4.26 15.79 17.81
C GLN A 78 -4.55 14.54 17.00
N TYR A 79 -4.53 14.71 15.69
CA TYR A 79 -4.55 13.63 14.71
C TYR A 79 -3.56 14.07 13.65
N SER A 80 -2.30 13.89 13.99
CA SER A 80 -1.18 14.26 13.14
C SER A 80 -0.79 13.11 12.23
N PHE A 81 0.08 13.40 11.26
CA PHE A 81 0.73 12.39 10.43
C PHE A 81 1.56 11.36 11.23
N MET A 82 1.84 11.60 12.52
CA MET A 82 2.53 10.67 13.41
C MET A 82 1.56 9.74 14.17
N HIS A 83 0.26 9.97 14.07
CA HIS A 83 -0.73 9.11 14.72
C HIS A 83 -0.87 7.79 13.99
N THR A 84 -1.20 6.75 14.76
CA THR A 84 -1.24 5.38 14.27
C THR A 84 -2.29 5.21 13.17
N GLU A 85 -3.44 5.86 13.27
CA GLU A 85 -4.54 5.76 12.31
C GLU A 85 -4.12 6.26 10.92
N THR A 86 -3.60 7.49 10.85
CA THR A 86 -3.13 8.08 9.59
C THR A 86 -1.98 7.26 9.00
N THR A 87 -1.05 6.82 9.85
CA THR A 87 0.10 5.99 9.43
C THR A 87 -0.37 4.66 8.85
N LEU A 88 -1.28 3.96 9.52
CA LEU A 88 -1.82 2.68 9.05
C LEU A 88 -2.62 2.83 7.76
N PHE A 89 -3.43 3.90 7.65
CA PHE A 89 -4.17 4.20 6.44
C PHE A 89 -3.23 4.43 5.26
N MET A 90 -2.19 5.26 5.44
CA MET A 90 -1.22 5.55 4.38
C MET A 90 -0.38 4.33 4.02
N LEU A 91 0.00 3.50 5.01
CA LEU A 91 0.64 2.21 4.75
C LEU A 91 -0.24 1.29 3.90
N ALA A 92 -1.55 1.24 4.20
CA ALA A 92 -2.51 0.45 3.41
C ALA A 92 -2.61 0.97 1.98
N VAL A 93 -2.72 2.28 1.77
CA VAL A 93 -2.71 2.90 0.43
C VAL A 93 -1.42 2.54 -0.32
N THR A 94 -0.25 2.67 0.32
CA THR A 94 1.03 2.27 -0.27
C THR A 94 1.09 0.80 -0.66
N ALA A 95 0.63 -0.10 0.22
CA ALA A 95 0.61 -1.53 -0.05
C ALA A 95 -0.33 -1.89 -1.21
N LEU A 96 -1.52 -1.29 -1.27
CA LEU A 96 -2.51 -1.53 -2.33
C LEU A 96 -2.04 -0.99 -3.69
N SER A 97 -1.43 0.20 -3.71
CA SER A 97 -0.78 0.76 -4.89
C SER A 97 0.31 -0.16 -5.42
N TRP A 98 1.16 -0.68 -4.54
CA TRP A 98 2.22 -1.61 -4.93
C TRP A 98 1.66 -2.92 -5.51
N LEU A 99 0.72 -3.55 -4.77
CA LEU A 99 0.11 -4.84 -5.11
C LEU A 99 -0.53 -4.83 -6.50
N THR A 100 -1.33 -3.81 -6.80
CA THR A 100 -2.11 -3.72 -8.04
C THR A 100 -1.21 -3.58 -9.26
N ILE A 101 -0.17 -2.75 -9.18
CA ILE A 101 0.77 -2.51 -10.28
C ILE A 101 1.74 -3.70 -10.45
N ASP A 102 2.27 -4.25 -9.36
CA ASP A 102 3.19 -5.40 -9.41
C ASP A 102 2.52 -6.64 -10.02
N LEU A 103 1.30 -6.96 -9.60
CA LEU A 103 0.55 -8.09 -10.16
C LEU A 103 0.17 -7.88 -11.62
N LYS A 104 -0.15 -6.65 -12.03
CA LYS A 104 -0.35 -6.32 -13.45
C LYS A 104 0.92 -6.60 -14.26
N LYS A 105 2.08 -6.09 -13.81
CA LYS A 105 3.38 -6.33 -14.46
C LYS A 105 3.68 -7.83 -14.56
N LYS A 106 3.49 -8.59 -13.47
CA LYS A 106 3.68 -10.06 -13.44
C LYS A 106 2.76 -10.79 -14.41
N THR A 107 1.51 -10.34 -14.52
CA THR A 107 0.53 -10.91 -15.45
C THR A 107 0.92 -10.65 -16.91
N GLU A 108 1.22 -9.41 -17.26
CA GLU A 108 1.54 -8.99 -18.65
C GLU A 108 2.89 -9.55 -19.12
N ASN A 109 3.87 -9.63 -18.23
CA ASN A 109 5.17 -10.20 -18.51
C ASN A 109 5.20 -11.72 -18.39
N GLY A 110 4.15 -12.34 -17.86
CA GLY A 110 4.04 -13.79 -17.69
C GLY A 110 5.12 -14.37 -16.77
N LEU A 111 5.61 -13.58 -15.79
CA LEU A 111 6.77 -13.91 -14.96
C LEU A 111 6.61 -15.29 -14.30
N CYS A 112 7.46 -16.23 -14.65
CA CYS A 112 7.44 -17.59 -14.10
C CYS A 112 8.86 -18.11 -13.91
N HIS A 113 9.17 -18.54 -12.68
CA HIS A 113 10.46 -19.14 -12.32
C HIS A 113 10.44 -20.67 -12.32
N ASN A 114 9.37 -21.31 -12.83
CA ASN A 114 9.32 -22.76 -12.95
C ASN A 114 10.16 -23.20 -14.16
N PRO A 115 11.27 -23.94 -13.95
CA PRO A 115 12.13 -24.38 -15.06
C PRO A 115 11.44 -25.41 -15.97
N GLY A 116 10.37 -26.07 -15.51
CA GLY A 116 9.60 -27.04 -16.30
C GLY A 116 8.58 -26.42 -17.27
N HIS A 117 8.38 -25.10 -17.26
CA HIS A 117 7.49 -24.42 -18.20
C HIS A 117 8.30 -23.81 -19.34
N ALA A 118 7.82 -23.99 -20.59
CA ALA A 118 8.42 -23.36 -21.75
C ALA A 118 8.38 -21.82 -21.60
N GLN A 119 9.54 -21.19 -21.74
CA GLN A 119 9.68 -19.73 -21.75
C GLN A 119 9.79 -19.25 -23.19
N ALA A 120 9.17 -18.11 -23.51
CA ALA A 120 9.29 -17.53 -24.85
C ALA A 120 10.74 -17.03 -25.10
N GLU A 121 11.33 -17.42 -26.23
CA GLU A 121 12.73 -17.10 -26.59
C GLU A 121 13.05 -15.60 -26.59
N ASN A 122 12.05 -14.73 -26.81
CA ASN A 122 12.21 -13.28 -26.96
C ASN A 122 11.72 -12.44 -25.77
N LYS A 123 11.24 -13.06 -24.70
CA LYS A 123 10.89 -12.37 -23.44
C LYS A 123 11.43 -13.20 -22.28
N LEU A 124 12.54 -12.73 -21.68
CA LEU A 124 13.12 -13.31 -20.47
C LEU A 124 11.99 -13.54 -19.45
N ALA A 125 11.63 -14.81 -19.24
CA ALA A 125 10.60 -15.29 -18.33
C ALA A 125 9.10 -15.19 -18.72
N TYR A 126 8.71 -14.92 -19.98
CA TYR A 126 7.28 -15.02 -20.34
C TYR A 126 6.80 -16.48 -20.40
N CYS A 127 5.79 -16.79 -19.59
CA CYS A 127 5.08 -18.06 -19.54
C CYS A 127 3.56 -17.83 -19.52
N SER A 128 2.81 -18.46 -20.42
CA SER A 128 1.33 -18.34 -20.50
C SER A 128 0.64 -18.89 -19.24
N ILE A 129 1.19 -19.95 -18.64
CA ILE A 129 0.69 -20.53 -17.39
C ILE A 129 0.90 -19.52 -16.24
N GLY A 130 2.09 -18.91 -16.15
CA GLY A 130 2.39 -17.88 -15.16
C GLY A 130 1.48 -16.65 -15.31
N SER A 131 1.29 -16.17 -16.53
CA SER A 131 0.36 -15.07 -16.83
C SER A 131 -1.06 -15.37 -16.35
N LYS A 132 -1.59 -16.57 -16.65
CA LYS A 132 -2.92 -16.99 -16.20
C LYS A 132 -3.02 -17.06 -14.68
N PHE A 133 -1.99 -17.60 -14.00
CA PHE A 133 -1.94 -17.68 -12.55
C PHE A 133 -1.97 -16.28 -11.91
N HIS A 134 -1.10 -15.37 -12.33
CA HIS A 134 -1.05 -14.01 -11.77
C HIS A 134 -2.34 -13.23 -12.02
N LYS A 135 -2.97 -13.44 -13.20
CA LYS A 135 -4.28 -12.85 -13.49
C LYS A 135 -5.36 -13.34 -12.52
N GLN A 136 -5.39 -14.64 -12.25
CA GLN A 136 -6.36 -15.21 -11.32
C GLN A 136 -6.13 -14.68 -9.90
N LEU A 137 -4.87 -14.63 -9.44
CA LEU A 137 -4.52 -14.06 -8.15
C LEU A 137 -4.93 -12.59 -8.03
N TYR A 138 -4.70 -11.79 -9.07
CA TYR A 138 -5.18 -10.41 -9.14
C TYR A 138 -6.70 -10.32 -9.01
N SER A 139 -7.44 -11.13 -9.76
CA SER A 139 -8.91 -11.16 -9.68
C SER A 139 -9.42 -11.53 -8.29
N ASP A 140 -8.79 -12.51 -7.63
CA ASP A 140 -9.15 -12.92 -6.27
C ASP A 140 -8.90 -11.76 -5.26
N TYR A 141 -7.78 -11.05 -5.39
CA TYR A 141 -7.48 -9.90 -4.53
C TYR A 141 -8.46 -8.75 -4.72
N ILE A 142 -8.81 -8.41 -5.97
CA ILE A 142 -9.82 -7.36 -6.23
C ILE A 142 -11.15 -7.73 -5.59
N LYS A 143 -11.60 -8.98 -5.74
CA LYS A 143 -12.84 -9.43 -5.13
C LYS A 143 -12.84 -9.28 -3.60
N VAL A 144 -11.75 -9.68 -2.93
CA VAL A 144 -11.61 -9.51 -1.47
C VAL A 144 -11.67 -8.03 -1.06
N LEU A 145 -11.04 -7.14 -1.84
CA LEU A 145 -11.08 -5.70 -1.57
C LEU A 145 -12.48 -5.12 -1.78
N GLU A 146 -13.20 -5.54 -2.81
CA GLU A 146 -14.59 -5.14 -3.05
C GLU A 146 -15.52 -5.57 -1.91
N ASP A 147 -15.41 -6.82 -1.46
CA ASP A 147 -16.18 -7.36 -0.32
C ASP A 147 -15.87 -6.59 0.98
N PHE A 148 -14.59 -6.28 1.21
CA PHE A 148 -14.14 -5.49 2.36
C PHE A 148 -14.70 -4.06 2.32
N LEU A 149 -14.65 -3.41 1.16
CA LEU A 149 -15.21 -2.06 0.97
C LEU A 149 -16.73 -2.03 1.21
N ASN A 150 -17.45 -3.06 0.78
CA ASN A 150 -18.88 -3.18 1.06
C ASN A 150 -19.14 -3.29 2.57
N THR A 151 -18.35 -4.10 3.27
CA THR A 151 -18.42 -4.23 4.74
C THR A 151 -18.12 -2.90 5.46
N ILE A 152 -17.16 -2.11 4.97
CA ILE A 152 -16.86 -0.79 5.55
C ILE A 152 -18.04 0.17 5.38
N LYS A 153 -18.69 0.19 4.21
CA LYS A 153 -19.84 1.06 3.96
C LYS A 153 -20.99 0.81 4.93
N GLU A 154 -21.21 -0.45 5.30
CA GLU A 154 -22.21 -0.84 6.31
C GLU A 154 -21.86 -0.36 7.73
N ARG A 155 -20.58 -0.07 8.00
CA ARG A 155 -20.09 0.43 9.29
C ARG A 155 -19.94 1.96 9.33
N THR A 156 -20.55 2.66 8.38
CA THR A 156 -20.51 4.13 8.34
C THR A 156 -21.06 4.69 9.67
N PRO A 157 -20.30 5.53 10.39
CA PRO A 157 -20.78 6.12 11.63
C PRO A 157 -22.04 6.94 11.41
N SER A 158 -23.06 6.70 12.23
CA SER A 158 -24.24 7.56 12.31
C SER A 158 -23.99 8.66 13.33
N ILE A 159 -24.01 9.92 12.89
CA ILE A 159 -24.02 11.07 13.80
C ILE A 159 -25.48 11.26 14.28
N PRO A 160 -25.72 11.36 15.61
CA PRO A 160 -27.04 11.68 16.16
C PRO A 160 -27.58 13.04 15.69
#